data_AF-A0A944EC84-F1
#
_entry.id   AF-A0A944EC84-F1
#
_cell.length_a   1.000
_cell.length_b   1.000
_cell.length_c   1.000
_cell.angle_alpha   90.00
_cell.angle_beta   90.00
_cell.angle_gamma   90.00
#
_symmetry.space_group_name_H-M   'P 1'
#
loop_
_entity.id
_entity.type
_entity.pdbx_description
1 polymer ?
#
loop_
_entity_poly.entity_id
_entity_poly.type
_entity_poly.pdbx_seq_one_letter_code
_entity_poly.pdbx_strand_id
1 'polypeptide(L)'
;MNFAKRAALSAALAGALLTGVTALTTGTAAAADVPIEGVQCNHDNRRTPPAIRLGSEGAAVREAQCLLSFWGHSIGDEETAGVFGTGTEEAVERFQTVRGLPADGIVGPETWGQLRHS
;
A
#
# COMPACT_ATOMS: atom_id res chain seq x y z
N MET A 1 32.24 -2.71 3.05
CA MET A 1 31.68 -1.48 2.43
C MET A 1 31.03 -0.69 3.57
N ASN A 2 31.79 0.14 4.30
CA ASN A 2 32.01 1.60 4.08
C ASN A 2 30.70 2.39 4.29
N PHE A 3 30.54 3.40 5.14
CA PHE A 3 31.24 4.09 6.26
C PHE A 3 30.09 4.92 6.91
N ALA A 4 29.97 5.13 8.23
CA ALA A 4 30.58 6.24 8.96
C ALA A 4 30.05 6.20 10.40
N LYS A 5 30.92 5.94 11.40
CA LYS A 5 31.61 6.91 12.26
C LYS A 5 30.72 7.59 13.31
N ARG A 6 30.91 7.12 14.55
CA ARG A 6 30.53 7.73 15.83
C ARG A 6 31.07 9.16 15.92
N ALA A 7 30.25 10.10 16.36
CA ALA A 7 30.69 11.39 16.87
C ALA A 7 29.93 11.70 18.17
N ALA A 8 30.63 11.62 19.29
CA ALA A 8 30.28 12.30 20.53
C ALA A 8 31.30 13.43 20.71
N LEU A 9 30.88 14.61 21.15
CA LEU A 9 31.57 15.49 22.12
C LEU A 9 30.94 16.89 22.16
N SER A 10 30.29 17.14 23.30
CA SER A 10 30.25 18.32 24.18
C SER A 10 30.63 19.73 23.68
N ALA A 11 29.72 20.69 23.91
CA ALA A 11 29.92 22.06 24.45
C ALA A 11 28.56 22.81 24.30
N ALA A 12 28.06 23.68 25.18
CA ALA A 12 28.64 24.43 26.28
C ALA A 12 27.54 24.79 27.31
N LEU A 13 27.95 24.97 28.57
CA LEU A 13 27.15 25.61 29.63
C LEU A 13 27.08 27.12 29.39
N ALA A 14 25.88 27.70 29.39
CA ALA A 14 25.66 29.12 29.67
C ALA A 14 24.42 29.22 30.58
N GLY A 15 24.61 29.79 31.77
CA GLY A 15 23.60 29.84 32.83
C GLY A 15 22.51 30.89 32.60
N ALA A 16 21.34 30.62 33.17
CA ALA A 16 20.35 31.61 33.56
C ALA A 16 19.52 31.06 34.73
N LEU A 17 19.41 31.81 35.83
CA LEU A 17 18.70 31.46 37.05
C LEU A 17 17.22 31.90 36.99
N LEU A 18 16.35 30.98 37.44
CA LEU A 18 15.07 31.15 38.14
C LEU A 18 13.97 32.02 37.51
N THR A 19 12.98 31.37 36.89
CA THR A 19 11.56 31.29 37.28
C THR A 19 10.75 30.94 36.04
N GLY A 20 10.08 29.79 36.02
CA GLY A 20 9.22 29.47 34.88
C GLY A 20 8.84 28.00 34.78
N VAL A 21 7.70 27.69 35.41
CA VAL A 21 6.63 26.78 34.95
C VAL A 21 7.02 25.59 34.07
N THR A 22 6.69 24.41 34.59
CA THR A 22 6.50 23.11 33.95
C THR A 22 6.13 23.12 32.47
N ALA A 23 6.83 22.29 31.69
CA ALA A 23 6.19 21.59 30.57
C ALA A 23 6.85 20.23 30.38
N LEU A 24 6.29 19.18 30.99
CA LEU A 24 6.37 17.84 30.41
C LEU A 24 5.65 17.93 29.07
N THR A 25 6.40 18.09 27.99
CA THR A 25 5.83 17.80 26.67
C THR A 25 5.96 16.30 26.47
N THR A 26 4.97 15.57 26.96
CA THR A 26 4.62 14.27 26.38
C THR A 26 4.35 14.54 24.91
N GLY A 27 5.33 14.25 24.05
CA GLY A 27 5.14 14.25 22.62
C GLY A 27 4.05 13.24 22.31
N THR A 28 2.83 13.73 22.11
CA THR A 28 1.71 12.90 21.68
C THR A 28 2.17 12.24 20.38
N ALA A 29 2.10 10.92 20.31
CA ALA A 29 2.06 10.24 19.03
C ALA A 29 0.85 10.85 18.33
N ALA A 30 1.09 11.72 17.35
CA ALA A 30 0.09 12.07 16.38
C ALA A 30 -0.25 10.74 15.70
N ALA A 31 -1.29 10.07 16.19
CA ALA A 31 -2.07 9.19 15.36
C ALA A 31 -2.42 10.06 14.15
N ALA A 32 -1.73 9.82 13.05
CA ALA A 32 -2.13 10.39 11.78
C ALA A 32 -3.58 9.93 11.62
N ASP A 33 -4.51 10.88 11.73
CA ASP A 33 -5.86 10.72 11.25
C ASP A 33 -5.75 10.10 9.87
N VAL A 34 -6.07 8.80 9.78
CA VAL A 34 -6.22 8.14 8.50
C VAL A 34 -7.48 8.76 7.91
N PRO A 35 -7.40 9.50 6.78
CA PRO A 35 -8.60 9.92 6.11
C PRO A 35 -9.39 8.64 5.78
N ILE A 36 -10.55 8.49 6.39
CA ILE A 36 -11.59 7.55 5.96
C ILE A 36 -12.20 8.02 4.63
N GLU A 37 -11.36 8.36 3.66
CA GLU A 37 -11.76 8.34 2.26
C GLU A 37 -11.84 6.85 1.91
N GLY A 38 -13.07 6.35 1.76
CA GLY A 38 -13.31 4.96 1.39
C GLY A 38 -12.37 4.57 0.26
N VAL A 39 -11.71 3.42 0.38
CA VAL A 39 -10.64 2.97 -0.51
C VAL A 39 -11.09 3.12 -1.97
N GLN A 40 -10.67 4.21 -2.63
CA GLN A 40 -11.10 4.48 -4.00
C GLN A 40 -10.14 3.77 -4.94
N CYS A 41 -10.43 2.50 -5.22
CA CYS A 41 -9.65 1.72 -6.19
C CYS A 41 -9.95 2.05 -7.66
N ASN A 42 -10.73 3.10 -7.95
CA ASN A 42 -11.14 3.48 -9.30
C ASN A 42 -10.00 4.18 -10.07
N HIS A 43 -8.90 3.46 -10.31
CA HIS A 43 -7.77 3.94 -11.10
C HIS A 43 -8.03 3.81 -12.61
N ASP A 44 -8.91 2.90 -13.05
CA ASP A 44 -9.35 2.76 -14.44
C ASP A 44 -10.86 3.03 -14.62
N ASN A 45 -11.17 4.18 -15.22
CA ASN A 45 -12.56 4.62 -15.46
C ASN A 45 -13.30 3.88 -16.58
N ARG A 46 -12.64 2.89 -17.23
CA ARG A 46 -13.31 2.05 -18.23
C ARG A 46 -14.35 1.17 -17.57
N ARG A 47 -15.56 1.17 -18.11
CA ARG A 47 -16.64 0.24 -17.70
C ARG A 47 -16.24 -1.22 -17.90
N THR A 48 -15.44 -1.48 -18.93
CA THR A 48 -14.96 -2.82 -19.28
C THR A 48 -13.44 -2.74 -19.47
N PRO A 49 -12.66 -3.01 -18.41
CA PRO A 49 -11.21 -3.01 -18.50
C PRO A 49 -10.70 -4.14 -19.40
N PRO A 50 -9.49 -4.01 -19.96
CA PRO A 50 -8.85 -5.11 -20.67
C PRO A 50 -8.54 -6.27 -19.71
N ALA A 51 -8.38 -7.47 -20.28
CA ALA A 51 -7.78 -8.56 -19.54
C ALA A 51 -6.31 -8.24 -19.24
N ILE A 52 -5.92 -8.36 -17.97
CA ILE A 52 -4.55 -8.13 -17.50
C ILE A 52 -3.99 -9.41 -16.89
N ARG A 53 -2.68 -9.58 -17.02
CA ARG A 53 -1.91 -10.77 -16.63
C ARG A 53 -0.45 -10.38 -16.35
N LEU A 54 0.37 -11.34 -15.92
CA LEU A 54 1.80 -11.14 -15.71
C LEU A 54 2.48 -10.33 -16.83
N GLY A 55 3.19 -9.27 -16.44
CA GLY A 55 3.86 -8.32 -17.33
C GLY A 55 2.97 -7.20 -17.89
N SER A 56 1.66 -7.19 -17.57
CA SER A 56 0.79 -6.06 -17.89
C SER A 56 1.14 -4.86 -17.02
N GLU A 57 0.88 -3.65 -17.51
CA GLU A 57 1.14 -2.42 -16.77
C GLU A 57 0.01 -1.39 -16.94
N GLY A 58 -0.02 -0.42 -16.04
CA GLY A 58 -0.85 0.78 -16.13
C GLY A 58 -2.00 0.85 -15.13
N ALA A 59 -2.99 1.69 -15.45
CA ALA A 59 -4.09 2.05 -14.55
C ALA A 59 -4.96 0.84 -14.14
N ALA A 60 -5.25 -0.06 -15.08
CA ALA A 60 -6.04 -1.26 -14.80
C ALA A 60 -5.33 -2.17 -13.80
N VAL A 61 -4.01 -2.34 -13.93
CA VAL A 61 -3.23 -3.14 -12.98
C VAL A 61 -3.27 -2.53 -11.58
N ARG A 62 -3.10 -1.20 -11.50
CA ARG A 62 -3.15 -0.48 -10.23
C ARG A 62 -4.51 -0.62 -9.53
N GLU A 63 -5.59 -0.58 -10.30
CA GLU A 63 -6.94 -0.85 -9.78
C GLU A 63 -7.08 -2.27 -9.27
N ALA A 64 -6.64 -3.27 -10.04
CA ALA A 64 -6.69 -4.67 -9.59
C ALA A 64 -5.91 -4.87 -8.29
N GLN A 65 -4.69 -4.34 -8.20
CA GLN A 65 -3.85 -4.38 -6.99
C GLN A 65 -4.55 -3.76 -5.78
N CYS A 66 -5.19 -2.61 -5.96
CA CYS A 66 -5.97 -1.96 -4.90
C CYS A 66 -7.17 -2.82 -4.47
N LEU A 67 -7.96 -3.33 -5.42
CA LEU A 67 -9.14 -4.16 -5.13
C LEU A 67 -8.74 -5.48 -4.47
N LEU A 68 -7.68 -6.14 -4.94
CA LEU A 68 -7.14 -7.35 -4.30
C LEU A 68 -6.76 -7.08 -2.85
N SER A 69 -6.09 -5.96 -2.59
CA SER A 69 -5.72 -5.54 -1.23
C SER A 69 -6.96 -5.26 -0.37
N PHE A 70 -7.98 -4.60 -0.93
CA PHE A 70 -9.28 -4.39 -0.28
C PHE A 70 -9.98 -5.71 0.10
N TRP A 71 -9.88 -6.73 -0.76
CA TRP A 71 -10.39 -8.08 -0.51
C TRP A 71 -9.48 -8.92 0.39
N GLY A 72 -8.38 -8.38 0.91
CA GLY A 72 -7.47 -9.07 1.82
C GLY A 72 -6.40 -9.95 1.13
N HIS A 73 -6.24 -9.82 -0.18
CA HIS A 73 -5.21 -10.52 -0.95
C HIS A 73 -4.00 -9.61 -1.16
N SER A 74 -3.00 -9.72 -0.28
CA SER A 74 -1.75 -8.96 -0.41
C SER A 74 -0.93 -9.40 -1.62
N ILE A 75 -0.45 -8.46 -2.42
CA ILE A 75 0.37 -8.65 -3.64
C ILE A 75 1.89 -8.67 -3.37
N GLY A 76 2.31 -8.58 -2.09
CA GLY A 76 3.71 -8.52 -1.69
C GLY A 76 4.30 -7.10 -1.67
N ASP A 77 5.18 -6.84 -0.70
CA ASP A 77 5.70 -5.49 -0.41
C ASP A 77 6.68 -4.95 -1.48
N GLU A 78 7.25 -5.84 -2.29
CA GLU A 78 8.22 -5.48 -3.34
C GLU A 78 7.56 -5.08 -4.66
N GLU A 79 6.24 -5.28 -4.80
CA GLU A 79 5.59 -5.07 -6.08
C GLU A 79 5.29 -3.60 -6.37
N THR A 80 5.64 -3.16 -7.58
CA THR A 80 5.43 -1.77 -8.00
C THR A 80 3.98 -1.54 -8.40
N ALA A 81 3.37 -0.48 -7.85
CA ALA A 81 2.01 -0.09 -8.18
C ALA A 81 1.82 0.15 -9.69
N GLY A 82 0.88 -0.56 -10.29
CA GLY A 82 0.59 -0.53 -11.72
C GLY A 82 1.48 -1.44 -12.58
N VAL A 83 2.29 -2.32 -12.00
CA VAL A 83 3.03 -3.37 -12.71
C VAL A 83 2.55 -4.73 -12.24
N PHE A 84 2.09 -5.58 -13.16
CA PHE A 84 1.52 -6.87 -12.83
C PHE A 84 2.67 -7.88 -12.69
N GLY A 85 3.18 -8.02 -11.48
CA GLY A 85 4.24 -8.96 -11.13
C GLY A 85 3.70 -10.32 -10.70
N THR A 86 4.62 -11.18 -10.25
CA THR A 86 4.29 -12.52 -9.74
C THR A 86 3.48 -12.45 -8.44
N GLY A 87 3.68 -11.41 -7.62
CA GLY A 87 2.93 -11.23 -6.39
C GLY A 87 1.45 -10.90 -6.64
N THR A 88 1.16 -10.08 -7.65
CA THR A 88 -0.22 -9.85 -8.13
C THR A 88 -0.80 -11.10 -8.76
N GLU A 89 -0.04 -11.85 -9.56
CA GLU A 89 -0.51 -13.12 -10.13
C GLU A 89 -0.98 -14.09 -9.04
N GLU A 90 -0.13 -14.34 -8.02
CA GLU A 90 -0.47 -15.19 -6.87
C GLU A 90 -1.66 -14.65 -6.05
N ALA A 91 -1.81 -13.33 -5.95
CA ALA A 91 -2.96 -12.72 -5.30
C ALA A 91 -4.26 -12.93 -6.11
N VAL A 92 -4.17 -12.83 -7.44
CA VAL A 92 -5.30 -13.10 -8.34
C VAL A 92 -5.71 -14.56 -8.27
N GLU A 93 -4.77 -15.50 -8.32
CA GLU A 93 -5.06 -16.94 -8.20
C GLU A 93 -5.75 -17.28 -6.88
N ARG A 94 -5.28 -16.69 -5.76
CA ARG A 94 -5.92 -16.84 -4.45
C ARG A 94 -7.33 -16.26 -4.44
N PHE A 95 -7.51 -15.07 -4.99
CA PHE A 95 -8.83 -14.44 -5.11
C PHE A 95 -9.79 -15.30 -5.95
N GLN A 96 -9.35 -15.75 -7.12
CA GLN A 96 -10.11 -16.61 -8.01
C GLN A 96 -10.51 -17.91 -7.30
N THR A 97 -9.58 -18.55 -6.59
CA THR A 97 -9.84 -19.76 -5.81
C THR A 97 -10.93 -19.53 -4.75
N VAL A 98 -10.83 -18.44 -3.98
CA VAL A 98 -11.82 -18.10 -2.94
C VAL A 98 -13.20 -17.78 -3.53
N ARG A 99 -13.24 -17.23 -4.76
CA ARG A 99 -14.47 -16.91 -5.48
C ARG A 99 -15.03 -18.07 -6.31
N GLY A 100 -14.37 -19.23 -6.33
CA GLY A 100 -14.78 -20.38 -7.15
C GLY A 100 -14.62 -20.16 -8.65
N LEU A 101 -13.73 -19.25 -9.05
CA LEU A 101 -13.32 -19.03 -10.44
C LEU A 101 -12.14 -19.95 -10.80
N PRO A 102 -11.87 -20.18 -12.10
CA PRO A 102 -10.60 -20.76 -12.54
C PRO A 102 -9.43 -19.92 -12.02
N ALA A 103 -8.50 -20.55 -11.30
CA ALA A 103 -7.30 -19.91 -10.76
C ALA A 103 -6.19 -19.88 -11.83
N ASP A 104 -6.39 -19.07 -12.87
CA ASP A 104 -5.49 -18.94 -14.02
C ASP A 104 -4.55 -17.72 -13.94
N GLY A 105 -4.66 -16.92 -12.88
CA GLY A 105 -3.83 -15.72 -12.67
C GLY A 105 -4.19 -14.54 -13.58
N ILE A 106 -5.24 -14.66 -14.39
CA ILE A 106 -5.65 -13.64 -15.36
C ILE A 106 -6.87 -12.88 -14.84
N VAL A 107 -6.79 -11.56 -14.77
CA VAL A 107 -7.96 -10.73 -14.45
C VAL A 107 -8.75 -10.48 -15.74
N GLY A 108 -9.62 -11.43 -16.07
CA GLY A 108 -10.59 -11.35 -17.17
C GLY A 108 -11.92 -10.70 -16.78
N PRO A 109 -12.92 -10.65 -17.68
CA PRO A 109 -14.21 -10.03 -17.43
C PRO A 109 -14.94 -10.57 -16.18
N GLU A 110 -14.91 -11.88 -15.95
CA GLU A 110 -15.52 -12.52 -14.78
C GLU A 110 -14.81 -12.11 -13.48
N THR A 111 -13.47 -12.12 -13.48
CA THR A 111 -12.67 -11.67 -12.33
C THR A 111 -12.87 -10.19 -12.05
N TRP A 112 -12.94 -9.34 -13.09
CA TRP A 112 -13.28 -7.92 -12.97
C TRP A 112 -14.67 -7.72 -12.36
N GLY A 113 -15.65 -8.54 -12.76
CA GLY A 113 -16.98 -8.55 -12.17
C GLY A 113 -16.93 -8.74 -10.67
N GLN A 114 -16.19 -9.75 -10.21
CA GLN A 114 -16.03 -10.06 -8.77
C GLN A 114 -15.20 -9.01 -8.01
N LEU A 115 -14.16 -8.44 -8.62
CA LEU A 115 -13.33 -7.42 -7.96
C LEU A 115 -14.11 -6.12 -7.72
N ARG A 116 -14.95 -5.72 -8.68
CA ARG A 116 -15.68 -4.44 -8.67
C ARG A 116 -17.08 -4.50 -8.04
N HIS A 117 -17.66 -5.69 -7.87
CA HIS A 117 -18.95 -5.84 -7.21
C HIS A 117 -18.75 -6.27 -5.75
N SER A 118 -19.12 -5.37 -4.83
CA SER A 118 -19.15 -5.58 -3.38
C SER A 118 -20.47 -6.17 -2.91
#